data_AF-A0A968WDU7-F1
#
_entry.id   AF-A0A968WDU7-F1
#
_cell.length_a   1.000
_cell.length_b   1.000
_cell.length_c   1.000
_cell.angle_alpha   90.00
_cell.angle_beta   90.00
_cell.angle_gamma   90.00
#
_symmetry.space_group_name_H-M   'P 1'
#
loop_
_entity.id
_entity.type
_entity.pdbx_description
1 polymer ?
#
loop_
_entity_poly.entity_id
_entity_poly.type
_entity_poly.pdbx_seq_one_letter_code
_entity_poly.pdbx_strand_id
1 'polypeptide(L)'
;MQTASTTPNNRISNVSSSNYYIELENQYGANNYHPLDVVITEGKGVWVWDTEGKKYLDCLSAYSALNQGHCHPKILQAMVEQASKVTLTSRAFRNDQLGLFYEKLCQISGLS
;
A
#
# COMPACT_ATOMS: atom_id res chain seq x y z
N MET A 1 28.33 30.90 28.37
CA MET A 1 26.95 30.36 28.34
C MET A 1 26.97 29.10 27.51
N GLN A 2 26.80 27.96 28.17
CA GLN A 2 26.92 26.61 27.62
C GLN A 2 25.51 26.19 27.18
N THR A 3 25.25 26.11 25.88
CA THR A 3 23.97 25.59 25.36
C THR A 3 24.06 24.07 25.34
N ALA A 4 23.29 23.44 26.22
CA ALA A 4 23.18 22.00 26.37
C ALA A 4 22.68 21.34 25.08
N SER A 5 23.44 20.37 24.60
CA SER A 5 23.03 19.37 23.61
C SER A 5 22.10 18.36 24.27
N THR A 6 20.79 18.47 24.06
CA THR A 6 19.85 17.43 24.45
C THR A 6 19.67 16.43 23.32
N THR A 7 20.56 15.44 23.27
CA THR A 7 20.33 14.18 22.55
C THR A 7 19.20 13.43 23.25
N PRO A 8 18.13 12.99 22.56
CA PRO A 8 17.17 12.08 23.16
C PRO A 8 17.82 10.70 23.35
N ASN A 9 18.20 10.49 24.61
CA ASN A 9 18.20 9.27 25.39
C ASN A 9 18.20 7.91 24.65
N ASN A 10 19.31 7.21 24.85
CA ASN A 10 19.63 5.84 24.47
C ASN A 10 18.79 4.81 25.25
N ARG A 11 17.47 4.76 25.02
CA ARG A 11 16.56 3.72 25.54
C ARG A 11 15.68 3.20 24.41
N ILE A 12 16.15 2.21 23.66
CA ILE A 12 15.39 1.12 23.00
C ILE A 12 16.48 0.32 22.29
N SER A 13 16.92 -0.80 22.87
CA SER A 13 17.86 -1.69 22.20
C SER A 13 17.37 -3.12 22.12
N ASN A 14 16.06 -3.39 22.26
CA ASN A 14 15.51 -4.75 22.17
C ASN A 14 14.01 -4.86 21.76
N VAL A 15 13.37 -3.81 21.24
CA VAL A 15 11.99 -3.94 20.72
C VAL A 15 12.07 -4.38 19.25
N SER A 16 11.39 -5.47 18.88
CA SER A 16 11.30 -5.87 17.47
C SER A 16 10.63 -4.76 16.66
N SER A 17 11.04 -4.60 15.40
CA SER A 17 10.47 -3.58 14.52
C SER A 17 8.94 -3.73 14.43
N SER A 18 8.44 -4.96 14.34
CA SER A 18 7.02 -5.29 14.34
C SER A 18 6.28 -4.79 15.59
N ASN A 19 6.82 -5.00 16.80
CA ASN A 19 6.15 -4.58 18.04
C ASN A 19 5.96 -3.06 18.10
N TYR A 20 6.95 -2.30 17.63
CA TYR A 20 6.84 -0.84 17.55
C TYR A 20 5.64 -0.40 16.69
N TYR A 21 5.47 -0.99 15.51
CA TYR A 21 4.36 -0.64 14.61
C TYR A 21 3.00 -1.13 15.14
N ILE A 22 2.94 -2.31 15.77
CA ILE A 22 1.72 -2.84 16.39
C ILE A 22 1.28 -1.93 17.56
N GLU A 23 2.21 -1.47 18.40
CA GLU A 23 1.91 -0.55 19.49
C GLU A 23 1.40 0.81 18.98
N LEU A 24 1.99 1.35 17.91
CA LEU A 24 1.48 2.56 17.26
C LEU A 24 0.05 2.39 16.73
N GLU A 25 -0.24 1.29 16.05
CA GLU A 25 -1.58 0.99 15.55
C GLU A 25 -2.59 0.85 16.71
N ASN A 26 -2.22 0.14 17.78
CA ASN A 26 -3.07 0.00 18.97
C ASN A 26 -3.35 1.33 19.68
N GLN A 27 -2.39 2.24 19.69
CA GLN A 27 -2.52 3.53 20.37
C GLN A 27 -3.39 4.53 19.59
N TYR A 28 -3.24 4.56 18.26
CA TYR A 28 -3.83 5.62 17.43
C TYR A 28 -4.92 5.11 16.46
N GLY A 29 -4.99 3.81 16.20
CA GLY A 29 -5.96 3.17 15.33
C GLY A 29 -7.26 2.80 16.05
N ALA A 30 -8.35 2.72 15.29
CA ALA A 30 -9.60 2.17 15.81
C ALA A 30 -9.47 0.64 15.94
N ASN A 31 -9.93 0.08 17.06
CA ASN A 31 -9.84 -1.35 17.32
C ASN A 31 -11.05 -2.11 16.74
N ASN A 32 -11.10 -2.26 15.42
CA ASN A 32 -12.16 -2.95 14.68
C ASN A 32 -11.69 -4.18 13.89
N TYR A 33 -10.40 -4.51 13.97
CA TYR A 33 -9.80 -5.71 13.38
C TYR A 33 -8.95 -6.45 14.41
N HIS A 34 -8.70 -7.74 14.15
CA HIS A 34 -7.74 -8.54 14.89
C HIS A 34 -6.72 -9.15 13.91
N PRO A 35 -5.73 -8.36 13.45
CA PRO A 35 -4.75 -8.80 12.46
C PRO A 35 -3.83 -9.90 13.00
N LEU A 36 -3.14 -10.61 12.11
CA LEU A 36 -1.98 -11.40 12.50
C LEU A 36 -0.83 -10.48 12.88
N ASP A 37 -0.02 -10.86 13.86
CA ASP A 37 1.18 -10.13 14.31
C ASP A 37 2.34 -10.23 13.29
N VAL A 38 2.09 -9.77 12.07
CA VAL A 38 3.06 -9.71 10.96
C VAL A 38 2.96 -8.34 10.31
N VAL A 39 4.01 -7.52 10.47
CA VAL A 39 4.04 -6.16 9.93
C VAL A 39 4.74 -6.16 8.57
N ILE A 40 3.97 -6.09 7.49
CA ILE A 40 4.48 -6.11 6.11
C ILE A 40 5.06 -4.74 5.72
N THR A 41 6.26 -4.74 5.12
CA THR A 41 6.96 -3.52 4.66
C THR A 41 7.20 -3.49 3.14
N GLU A 42 7.28 -4.65 2.49
CA GLU A 42 7.47 -4.76 1.03
C GLU A 42 6.58 -5.85 0.44
N GLY A 43 6.09 -5.63 -0.79
CA GLY A 43 5.36 -6.62 -1.57
C GLY A 43 5.82 -6.64 -3.03
N LYS A 44 6.00 -7.83 -3.61
CA LYS A 44 6.35 -8.03 -5.02
C LYS A 44 5.83 -9.35 -5.57
N GLY A 45 4.91 -9.28 -6.54
CA GLY A 45 4.28 -10.47 -7.11
C GLY A 45 3.51 -11.22 -6.03
N VAL A 46 3.84 -12.49 -5.80
CA VAL A 46 3.19 -13.34 -4.78
C VAL A 46 3.86 -13.24 -3.39
N TRP A 47 4.92 -12.45 -3.26
CA TRP A 47 5.76 -12.41 -2.06
C TRP A 47 5.59 -11.10 -1.29
N VAL A 48 5.66 -11.20 0.03
CA VAL A 48 5.74 -10.06 0.95
C VAL A 48 6.87 -10.25 1.96
N TRP A 49 7.38 -9.15 2.50
CA TRP A 49 8.43 -9.14 3.51
C TRP A 49 7.96 -8.35 4.73
N ASP A 50 8.23 -8.88 5.92
CA ASP A 50 8.00 -8.14 7.16
C ASP A 50 9.14 -7.18 7.50
N THR A 51 8.96 -6.39 8.55
CA THR A 51 9.92 -5.39 9.01
C THR A 51 11.24 -5.97 9.54
N GLU A 52 11.27 -7.27 9.80
CA GLU A 52 12.44 -8.06 10.19
C GLU A 52 13.12 -8.70 8.97
N GLY A 53 12.58 -8.50 7.76
CA GLY A 53 13.12 -9.01 6.49
C GLY A 53 12.72 -10.44 6.18
N LYS A 54 11.83 -11.07 6.96
CA LYS A 54 11.35 -12.42 6.67
C LYS A 54 10.34 -12.38 5.53
N LYS A 55 10.51 -13.31 4.59
CA LYS A 55 9.75 -13.42 3.35
C LYS A 55 8.61 -14.43 3.49
N TYR A 56 7.42 -14.07 3.02
CA TYR A 56 6.21 -14.88 3.06
C TYR A 56 5.56 -14.99 1.69
N LEU A 57 5.01 -16.17 1.38
CA LEU A 57 4.07 -16.32 0.27
C LEU A 57 2.71 -15.77 0.72
N ASP A 58 2.16 -14.79 -0.02
CA ASP A 58 0.83 -14.26 0.26
C ASP A 58 -0.24 -15.19 -0.31
N CYS A 59 -0.88 -15.97 0.56
CA CYS A 59 -1.97 -16.87 0.22
C CYS A 59 -3.37 -16.23 0.42
N LEU A 60 -3.46 -14.94 0.74
CA LEU A 60 -4.72 -14.20 0.91
C LEU A 60 -5.01 -13.28 -0.29
N SER A 61 -3.98 -12.67 -0.87
CA SER A 61 -4.08 -11.75 -2.01
C SER A 61 -5.08 -10.60 -1.78
N ALA A 62 -5.15 -10.11 -0.53
CA ALA A 62 -6.11 -9.10 -0.07
C ALA A 62 -7.54 -9.38 -0.56
N TYR A 63 -8.05 -10.58 -0.30
CA TYR A 63 -9.37 -11.04 -0.76
C TYR A 63 -9.52 -10.98 -2.29
N SER A 64 -8.51 -11.49 -3.01
CA SER A 64 -8.43 -11.50 -4.48
C SER A 64 -8.29 -10.12 -5.15
N ALA A 65 -8.08 -9.04 -4.40
CA ALA A 65 -7.79 -7.73 -4.98
C ALA A 65 -6.43 -7.69 -5.69
N LEU A 66 -5.48 -8.54 -5.26
CA LEU A 66 -4.11 -8.60 -5.77
C LEU A 66 -3.87 -9.80 -6.69
N ASN A 67 -4.85 -10.15 -7.52
CA ASN A 67 -4.72 -11.27 -8.48
C ASN A 67 -3.52 -11.13 -9.43
N GLN A 68 -3.13 -9.89 -9.75
CA GLN A 68 -1.99 -9.56 -10.59
C GLN A 68 -0.65 -9.56 -9.82
N GLY A 69 -0.70 -9.75 -8.50
CA GLY A 69 0.43 -9.66 -7.58
C GLY A 69 0.69 -8.24 -7.06
N HIS A 70 1.37 -8.18 -5.91
CA HIS A 70 1.83 -6.95 -5.28
C HIS A 70 2.71 -6.12 -6.23
N CYS A 71 2.47 -4.81 -6.27
CA CYS A 71 3.28 -3.83 -6.99
C CYS A 71 3.57 -4.20 -8.47
N HIS A 72 2.55 -4.71 -9.19
CA HIS A 72 2.72 -5.10 -10.59
C HIS A 72 3.21 -3.93 -11.47
N PRO A 73 4.34 -4.06 -12.18
CA PRO A 73 5.03 -2.92 -12.80
C PRO A 73 4.19 -2.18 -13.85
N LYS A 74 3.38 -2.90 -14.64
CA LYS A 74 2.50 -2.26 -15.64
C LYS A 74 1.38 -1.43 -15.00
N ILE A 75 0.87 -1.84 -13.84
CA ILE A 75 -0.21 -1.13 -13.15
C ILE A 75 0.36 0.12 -12.48
N LEU A 76 1.50 -0.04 -11.78
CA LEU A 76 2.22 1.08 -11.17
C LEU A 76 2.60 2.14 -12.22
N GLN A 77 3.15 1.72 -13.36
CA GLN A 77 3.49 2.63 -14.45
C GLN A 77 2.26 3.39 -14.97
N ALA A 78 1.16 2.70 -15.29
CA ALA A 78 -0.05 3.35 -15.78
C ALA A 78 -0.64 4.34 -14.76
N MET A 79 -0.59 4.00 -13.47
CA MET A 79 -1.02 4.89 -12.39
C MET A 79 -0.16 6.15 -12.33
N VAL A 80 1.17 6.02 -12.31
CA VAL A 80 2.10 7.15 -12.25
C VAL A 80 1.94 8.05 -13.47
N GLU A 81 1.93 7.48 -14.68
CA GLU A 81 1.79 8.24 -15.93
C GLU A 81 0.49 9.06 -15.97
N GLN A 82 -0.63 8.49 -15.52
CA GLN A 82 -1.90 9.21 -15.50
C GLN A 82 -1.97 10.23 -14.36
N ALA A 83 -1.48 9.88 -13.17
CA ALA A 83 -1.47 10.77 -12.01
C ALA A 83 -0.60 12.02 -12.22
N SER A 84 0.48 11.89 -13.01
CA SER A 84 1.31 13.02 -13.43
C SER A 84 0.65 13.94 -14.45
N LYS A 85 -0.52 13.58 -15.01
CA LYS A 85 -1.28 14.38 -15.98
C LYS A 85 -2.54 14.99 -15.36
N VAL A 86 -3.46 14.13 -14.92
CA VAL A 86 -4.73 14.52 -14.31
C VAL A 86 -5.34 13.33 -13.56
N THR A 87 -5.74 13.57 -12.31
CA THR A 87 -6.35 12.54 -11.44
C THR A 87 -7.87 12.67 -11.36
N LEU A 88 -8.41 13.90 -11.35
CA LEU A 88 -9.82 14.13 -11.08
C LEU A 88 -10.36 15.35 -11.83
N THR A 89 -11.46 15.15 -12.59
CA THR A 89 -12.17 16.21 -13.31
C THR A 89 -13.62 16.36 -12.88
N SER A 90 -14.08 15.61 -11.86
CA SER A 90 -15.50 15.36 -11.58
C SER A 90 -16.26 14.81 -12.81
N ARG A 91 -17.59 14.81 -12.75
CA ARG A 91 -18.46 14.52 -13.91
C ARG A 91 -18.98 15.79 -14.61
N ALA A 92 -18.65 16.97 -14.10
CA ALA A 92 -18.96 18.25 -14.74
C ALA A 92 -18.11 18.48 -16.01
N PHE A 93 -16.92 17.89 -16.08
CA PHE A 93 -16.02 17.98 -17.23
C PHE A 93 -15.74 16.61 -17.84
N ARG A 94 -15.45 16.59 -19.14
CA ARG A 94 -14.97 15.39 -19.84
C ARG A 94 -13.46 15.24 -19.63
N ASN A 95 -12.99 13.99 -19.69
CA ASN A 95 -11.57 13.66 -19.77
C ASN A 95 -11.36 12.64 -20.89
N ASP A 96 -10.10 12.49 -21.30
CA ASP A 96 -9.68 11.71 -22.46
C ASP A 96 -9.56 10.21 -22.21
N GLN A 97 -9.51 9.75 -20.95
CA GLN A 97 -9.34 8.33 -20.62
C GLN A 97 -10.65 7.56 -20.41
N LEU A 98 -11.69 8.22 -19.89
CA LEU A 98 -12.92 7.53 -19.44
C LEU A 98 -13.67 6.84 -20.60
N GLY A 99 -13.74 7.48 -21.77
CA GLY A 99 -14.37 6.88 -22.95
C GLY A 99 -13.65 5.63 -23.45
N LEU A 100 -12.31 5.68 -23.49
CA LEU A 100 -11.45 4.55 -23.90
C LEU A 100 -11.59 3.37 -22.92
N PHE A 101 -11.74 3.66 -21.63
CA PHE A 101 -12.00 2.62 -20.63
C PHE A 101 -13.35 1.92 -20.86
N TYR A 102 -14.42 2.68 -21.12
CA TYR A 102 -15.75 2.11 -21.39
C TYR A 102 -15.75 1.20 -22.61
N GLU A 103 -15.20 1.67 -23.74
CA GLU A 103 -15.09 0.88 -24.96
C GLU A 103 -14.39 -0.47 -24.71
N LYS A 104 -13.23 -0.43 -24.07
CA LYS A 104 -12.45 -1.64 -23.76
C LYS A 104 -13.20 -2.59 -22.82
N LEU A 105 -13.91 -2.05 -21.83
CA LEU A 105 -14.67 -2.87 -20.87
C LEU A 105 -15.85 -3.57 -21.55
N CYS A 106 -16.60 -2.89 -22.40
CA CYS A 106 -17.67 -3.48 -23.20
C CYS A 106 -17.15 -4.62 -24.08
N GLN A 107 -16.04 -4.41 -24.78
CA GLN A 107 -15.41 -5.43 -25.62
C GLN A 107 -14.99 -6.68 -24.83
N ILE A 108 -14.39 -6.52 -23.65
CA ILE A 108 -13.91 -7.65 -22.84
C ILE A 108 -15.06 -8.39 -22.16
N SER A 109 -16.08 -7.67 -21.69
CA SER A 109 -17.23 -8.26 -21.00
C SER A 109 -18.29 -8.85 -21.93
N GLY A 110 -18.27 -8.50 -23.22
CA GLY A 110 -19.31 -8.89 -24.18
C GLY A 110 -20.64 -8.16 -23.96
N LEU A 111 -20.63 -7.07 -23.19
CA LEU A 111 -21.81 -6.25 -22.92
C LEU A 111 -21.77 -5.01 -23.84
N SER A 112 -22.61 -5.01 -24.87
CA SER A 112 -22.78 -3.92 -25.84
C SER A 112 -24.16 -3.30 -25.76
#